data_AF-A0A938MEK2-F1
#
_entry.id   AF-A0A938MEK2-F1
#
_cell.length_a   1.000
_cell.length_b   1.000
_cell.length_c   1.000
_cell.angle_alpha   90.00
_cell.angle_beta   90.00
_cell.angle_gamma   90.00
#
_symmetry.space_group_name_H-M   'P 1'
#
loop_
_entity.id
_entity.type
_entity.pdbx_description
1 polymer ?
#
loop_
_entity_poly.entity_id
_entity_poly.type
_entity_poly.pdbx_seq_one_letter_code
_entity_poly.pdbx_strand_id
1 'polypeptide(L)'
;MVRFADGSEPHFREYLDTVLSEPRLMYVYHYQDAQRRLIFRYDNAAHKPMLPQAEHKHTTGDIQPALPPSFQGIIEEIVRRLPRP
;
A
#
# COMPACT_ATOMS: atom_id res chain seq x y z
N MET A 1 -8.86 7.34 10.30
CA MET A 1 -9.28 7.28 8.88
C MET A 1 -8.94 8.63 8.27
N VAL A 2 -8.11 8.67 7.23
CA VAL A 2 -7.81 9.89 6.48
C VAL A 2 -8.64 9.85 5.21
N ARG A 3 -9.28 10.96 4.86
CA ARG A 3 -10.02 11.14 3.60
C ARG A 3 -9.60 12.48 3.01
N PHE A 4 -9.24 12.49 1.73
CA PHE A 4 -8.92 13.72 1.00
C PHE A 4 -10.17 14.41 0.45
N ALA A 5 -10.02 15.65 -0.01
CA ALA A 5 -11.14 16.47 -0.50
C ALA A 5 -11.82 15.87 -1.74
N ASP A 6 -11.08 15.12 -2.57
CA ASP A 6 -11.60 14.37 -3.71
C ASP A 6 -12.34 13.07 -3.31
N GLY A 7 -12.42 12.80 -2.00
CA GLY A 7 -13.07 11.62 -1.43
C GLY A 7 -12.20 10.39 -1.35
N SER A 8 -11.00 10.39 -1.94
CA SER A 8 -10.05 9.27 -1.86
C SER A 8 -9.51 9.06 -0.45
N GLU A 9 -9.06 7.84 -0.16
CA GLU A 9 -8.71 7.41 1.19
C GLU A 9 -7.42 6.59 1.21
N PRO A 10 -6.38 7.05 1.92
CA PRO A 10 -5.25 6.22 2.28
C PRO A 10 -5.49 5.46 3.60
N HIS A 11 -5.04 4.21 3.61
CA HIS A 11 -5.03 3.32 4.78
C HIS A 11 -3.63 2.75 4.96
N PHE A 12 -3.02 3.01 6.11
CA PHE A 12 -1.68 2.55 6.45
C PHE A 12 -1.71 1.68 7.70
N ARG A 13 -1.10 0.51 7.63
CA ARG A 13 -0.90 -0.38 8.78
C ARG A 13 0.47 -1.00 8.68
N GLU A 14 1.16 -1.04 9.81
CA GLU A 14 2.41 -1.77 9.98
C GLU A 14 2.35 -2.56 11.28
N TYR A 15 2.93 -3.75 11.27
CA TYR A 15 3.21 -4.52 12.47
C TYR A 15 4.72 -4.57 12.64
N LEU A 16 5.20 -4.01 13.74
CA LEU A 16 6.62 -3.82 14.00
C LEU A 16 7.07 -4.67 15.19
N ASP A 17 8.23 -5.29 15.06
CA ASP A 17 9.00 -5.85 16.17
C ASP A 17 10.31 -5.05 16.30
N THR A 18 10.35 -4.17 17.30
CA THR A 18 11.45 -3.22 17.50
C THR A 18 12.75 -3.86 18.02
N VAL A 19 12.73 -5.15 18.36
CA VAL A 19 13.93 -5.89 18.77
C VAL A 19 14.74 -6.34 17.54
N LEU A 20 14.10 -6.45 16.38
CA LEU A 20 14.75 -6.86 15.13
C LEU A 20 15.49 -5.70 14.47
N SER A 21 16.54 -6.02 13.72
CA SER A 21 17.28 -5.05 12.90
C SER A 21 16.45 -4.49 11.74
N GLU A 22 15.54 -5.31 11.19
CA GLU A 22 14.48 -4.90 10.26
C GLU A 22 13.15 -5.08 10.98
N PRO A 23 12.61 -4.01 11.60
CA PRO A 23 11.49 -4.15 12.54
C PRO A 23 10.15 -4.41 11.85
N ARG A 24 10.01 -4.13 10.54
CA ARG A 24 8.72 -4.21 9.85
C ARG A 24 8.42 -5.64 9.41
N LEU A 25 7.60 -6.34 10.21
CA LEU A 25 7.18 -7.71 9.95
C LEU A 25 6.02 -7.81 8.96
N MET A 26 5.04 -6.90 9.07
CA MET A 26 3.91 -6.82 8.13
C MET A 26 3.59 -5.38 7.79
N TYR A 27 3.09 -5.16 6.58
CA TYR A 27 2.59 -3.85 6.18
C TYR A 27 1.42 -3.97 5.22
N VAL A 28 0.55 -2.95 5.26
CA VAL A 28 -0.51 -2.72 4.28
C VAL A 28 -0.59 -1.22 4.03
N TYR A 29 -0.26 -0.81 2.81
CA TYR A 29 -0.47 0.56 2.32
C TYR A 29 -1.49 0.51 1.20
N HIS A 30 -2.75 0.81 1.52
CA HIS A 30 -3.87 0.73 0.60
C HIS A 30 -4.36 2.13 0.25
N TYR A 31 -4.56 2.40 -1.03
CA TYR A 31 -5.13 3.64 -1.52
C TYR A 31 -6.33 3.34 -2.42
N GLN A 32 -7.45 4.00 -2.13
CA GLN A 32 -8.71 3.82 -2.85
C GLN A 32 -9.35 5.15 -3.23
N ASP A 33 -10.14 5.14 -4.30
CA ASP A 33 -10.90 6.30 -4.73
C ASP A 33 -12.16 6.54 -3.85
N ALA A 34 -12.91 7.59 -4.18
CA ALA A 34 -14.14 7.95 -3.48
C ALA A 34 -15.24 6.88 -3.56
N GLN A 35 -15.18 5.96 -4.55
CA GLN A 35 -16.08 4.82 -4.69
C GLN A 35 -15.52 3.56 -4.02
N ARG A 36 -14.45 3.69 -3.23
CA ARG A 36 -13.73 2.59 -2.56
C ARG A 36 -13.11 1.58 -3.53
N ARG A 37 -12.89 1.96 -4.79
CA ARG A 37 -12.18 1.11 -5.75
C ARG A 37 -10.68 1.21 -5.48
N LEU A 38 -10.03 0.06 -5.51
CA LEU A 38 -8.59 -0.04 -5.30
C LEU A 38 -7.84 0.72 -6.41
N ILE A 39 -7.05 1.73 -6.02
CA ILE A 39 -6.08 2.38 -6.90
C ILE A 39 -4.77 1.60 -6.86
N PHE A 40 -4.23 1.39 -5.66
CA PHE A 40 -3.15 0.43 -5.43
C PHE A 40 -3.11 -0.04 -3.98
N ARG A 41 -2.47 -1.19 -3.74
CA ARG A 41 -2.09 -1.63 -2.40
C ARG A 41 -0.73 -2.29 -2.41
N TYR A 42 0.14 -1.89 -1.49
CA TYR A 42 1.36 -2.62 -1.19
C TYR A 42 1.14 -3.42 0.10
N ASP A 43 1.41 -4.70 0.07
CA ASP A 43 1.41 -5.54 1.27
C ASP A 43 2.39 -6.72 1.13
N ASN A 44 2.61 -7.43 2.23
CA ASN A 44 3.39 -8.66 2.27
C ASN A 44 2.56 -9.85 2.78
N ALA A 45 1.24 -9.84 2.57
CA ALA A 45 0.38 -10.93 2.99
C ALA A 45 0.67 -12.20 2.18
N ALA A 46 0.64 -13.35 2.85
CA ALA A 46 0.77 -14.64 2.15
C ALA A 46 -0.45 -14.89 1.24
N HIS A 47 -0.21 -15.28 0.00
CA HIS A 47 -1.24 -15.54 -1.02
C HIS A 47 -1.54 -17.02 -1.24
N LYS A 48 -2.73 -17.28 -1.80
CA LYS A 48 -3.12 -18.57 -2.37
C LYS A 48 -3.74 -18.33 -3.77
N PRO A 49 -3.10 -18.77 -4.87
CA PRO A 49 -1.83 -19.50 -4.94
C PRO A 49 -0.62 -18.67 -4.46
N MET A 50 0.47 -19.34 -4.11
CA MET A 50 1.68 -18.68 -3.62
C MET A 50 2.29 -17.80 -4.70
N LEU A 51 2.70 -16.58 -4.34
CA LEU A 51 3.44 -15.68 -5.22
C LEU A 51 4.95 -15.94 -5.12
N PRO A 52 5.75 -15.57 -6.14
CA PRO A 52 7.20 -15.75 -6.11
C PRO A 52 7.90 -14.93 -5.00
N GLN A 53 7.29 -13.84 -4.54
CA GLN A 53 7.80 -12.94 -3.52
C GLN A 53 6.68 -12.60 -2.53
N ALA A 54 7.05 -12.40 -1.26
CA ALA A 54 6.10 -12.00 -0.23
C ALA A 54 5.63 -10.56 -0.49
N GLU A 55 6.54 -9.66 -0.86
CA GLU A 55 6.29 -8.25 -1.12
C GLU A 55 5.74 -8.06 -2.53
N HIS A 56 4.58 -7.43 -2.62
CA HIS A 56 3.90 -7.24 -3.89
C HIS A 56 2.99 -6.01 -3.87
N LYS A 57 2.60 -5.58 -5.08
CA LYS A 57 1.67 -4.49 -5.33
C LYS A 57 0.43 -5.02 -6.04
N HIS A 58 -0.73 -4.74 -5.45
CA HIS A 58 -2.03 -4.88 -6.08
C HIS A 58 -2.39 -3.60 -6.83
N THR A 59 -3.02 -3.77 -7.98
CA THR A 59 -3.72 -2.72 -8.73
C THR A 59 -5.11 -3.24 -9.09
N THR A 60 -5.92 -2.45 -9.79
CA THR A 60 -7.30 -2.83 -10.15
C THR A 60 -7.40 -4.14 -10.95
N GLY A 61 -6.34 -4.58 -11.64
CA GLY A 61 -6.38 -5.80 -12.46
C GLY A 61 -5.16 -6.71 -12.35
N ASP A 62 -4.18 -6.39 -11.49
CA ASP A 62 -2.93 -7.13 -11.46
C ASP A 62 -2.28 -7.16 -10.07
N ILE A 63 -1.53 -8.22 -9.82
CA ILE A 63 -0.66 -8.41 -8.66
C ILE A 63 0.75 -8.65 -9.17
N GLN A 64 1.63 -7.70 -8.91
CA GLN A 64 3.01 -7.75 -9.38
C GLN A 64 3.99 -7.78 -8.20
N PRO A 65 5.09 -8.55 -8.29
CA PRO A 65 6.18 -8.45 -7.32
C PRO A 65 6.69 -7.00 -7.23
N ALA A 66 6.92 -6.52 -6.01
CA ALA A 66 7.36 -5.15 -5.81
C ALA A 66 8.14 -5.06 -4.50
N LEU A 67 9.26 -4.33 -4.53
CA LEU A 67 9.99 -4.03 -3.31
C LEU A 67 9.10 -3.25 -2.32
N PRO A 68 9.24 -3.50 -1.01
CA PRO A 68 8.45 -2.82 -0.02
C PRO A 68 8.83 -1.31 -0.02
N PRO A 69 7.88 -0.41 -0.31
CA PRO A 69 8.19 1.01 -0.39
C PRO A 69 8.45 1.60 1.00
N SER A 70 9.15 2.73 1.03
CA SER A 70 9.19 3.57 2.23
C SER A 70 7.84 4.27 2.44
N PHE A 71 7.53 4.65 3.68
CA PHE A 71 6.33 5.41 3.96
C PHE A 71 6.28 6.73 3.16
N GLN A 72 7.41 7.44 3.08
CA GLN A 72 7.53 8.65 2.23
C GLN A 72 7.21 8.35 0.77
N GLY A 73 7.75 7.27 0.19
CA GLY A 73 7.52 6.90 -1.20
C GLY A 73 6.05 6.63 -1.50
N ILE A 74 5.32 6.04 -0.54
CA ILE A 74 3.87 5.86 -0.62
C ILE A 74 3.14 7.22 -0.63
N ILE A 75 3.48 8.12 0.29
CA ILE A 75 2.87 9.46 0.32
C ILE A 75 3.12 10.20 -0.99
N GLU A 76 4.32 10.14 -1.54
CA GLU A 76 4.65 10.75 -2.82
C GLU A 76 3.86 10.15 -4.00
N GLU A 77 3.67 8.82 -4.03
CA GLU A 77 2.83 8.18 -5.07
C GLU A 77 1.36 8.63 -4.95
N ILE A 78 0.83 8.75 -3.73
CA ILE A 78 -0.52 9.26 -3.47
C ILE A 78 -0.64 10.70 -3.99
N VAL A 79 0.27 11.59 -3.59
CA VAL A 79 0.25 13.01 -3.98
C VAL A 79 0.32 13.19 -5.49
N ARG A 80 1.14 12.39 -6.20
CA ARG A 80 1.21 12.42 -7.68
C ARG A 80 -0.11 12.05 -8.37
N ARG A 81 -1.02 11.36 -7.67
CA ARG A 81 -2.32 10.90 -8.20
C ARG A 81 -3.48 11.79 -7.78
N LEU A 82 -3.27 12.74 -6.85
CA LEU A 82 -4.30 13.69 -6.48
C LEU A 82 -4.60 14.61 -7.68
N PRO A 83 -5.87 15.04 -7.84
CA PRO A 83 -6.23 16.05 -8.82
C PRO A 83 -5.36 17.30 -8.61
N ARG A 84 -4.84 17.86 -9.71
CA ARG A 84 -4.22 19.19 -9.62
C ARG A 84 -5.32 20.23 -9.41
N PRO A 85 -5.07 21.28 -8.62
CA PRO A 85 -5.98 22.41 -8.51
C PRO A 85 -6.20 23.09 -9.87
#